data_AF-A0A3B9KS16-F1
#
_entry.id   AF-A0A3B9KS16-F1
#
_cell.length_a   1.000
_cell.length_b   1.000
_cell.length_c   1.000
_cell.angle_alpha   90.00
_cell.angle_beta   90.00
_cell.angle_gamma   90.00
#
_symmetry.space_group_name_H-M   'P 1'
#
loop_
_entity.id
_entity.type
_entity.pdbx_description
1 polymer ?
#
loop_
_entity_poly.entity_id
_entity_poly.type
_entity_poly.pdbx_seq_one_letter_code
_entity_poly.pdbx_strand_id
1 'polypeptide(L)' 'MPTLNHLKKPEWLKIKVPGGEGYRTVKHLLKNHNLHTVCEEAFCPNMEECWGRR' A
#
# COMPACT_ATOMS: atom_id res chain seq x y z
N MET A 1 6.20 -22.24 -15.52
CA MET A 1 4.93 -22.52 -14.84
C MET A 1 4.54 -21.26 -14.08
N PRO A 2 3.42 -20.61 -14.40
CA PRO A 2 2.21 -20.93 -13.63
C PRO A 2 0.93 -20.93 -14.46
N THR A 3 0.02 -21.85 -14.16
CA THR A 3 -1.40 -21.73 -14.48
C THR A 3 -2.17 -21.64 -13.17
N LEU A 4 -2.03 -20.50 -12.50
CA LEU A 4 -2.89 -20.16 -11.37
C LEU A 4 -4.08 -19.40 -11.92
N ASN A 5 -5.24 -20.04 -11.85
CA ASN A 5 -6.54 -19.43 -12.07
C ASN A 5 -6.68 -18.28 -11.04
N HIS A 6 -6.23 -17.07 -11.41
CA HIS A 6 -6.31 -15.89 -10.56
C HIS A 6 -7.78 -15.51 -10.44
N LEU A 7 -8.42 -15.99 -9.37
CA LEU A 7 -9.76 -15.55 -9.00
C LEU A 7 -9.72 -14.02 -8.84
N LYS A 8 -10.52 -13.33 -9.67
CA LYS A 8 -10.62 -11.88 -9.59
C LYS A 8 -11.13 -11.51 -8.20
N LYS A 9 -10.45 -10.55 -7.56
CA LYS A 9 -10.93 -9.98 -6.30
C LYS A 9 -12.33 -9.37 -6.53
N PRO A 10 -13.28 -9.59 -5.61
CA PRO A 10 -14.60 -8.96 -5.70
C PRO A 10 -14.48 -7.44 -5.58
N GLU A 11 -15.48 -6.70 -6.09
CA GLU A 11 -15.38 -5.24 -6.17
C GLU A 11 -15.22 -4.57 -4.81
N TRP A 12 -15.91 -5.07 -3.78
CA TRP A 12 -15.84 -4.53 -2.42
C TRP A 12 -14.47 -4.69 -1.75
N LEU A 13 -13.59 -5.55 -2.26
CA LEU A 13 -12.23 -5.77 -1.72
C LEU A 13 -11.18 -4.92 -2.44
N LYS A 14 -11.55 -4.18 -3.49
CA LYS A 14 -10.62 -3.34 -4.24
C LYS A 14 -10.51 -1.97 -3.60
N ILE A 15 -9.32 -1.41 -3.67
CA ILE A 15 -9.01 -0.04 -3.26
C ILE A 15 -8.55 0.77 -4.46
N LYS A 16 -8.54 2.09 -4.31
CA LYS A 16 -7.82 2.97 -5.23
C LYS A 16 -6.31 2.90 -4.95
N VAL A 17 -5.51 3.24 -5.96
CA VAL A 17 -4.06 3.32 -5.79
C VAL A 17 -3.73 4.47 -4.81
N PRO A 18 -2.92 4.22 -3.76
CA PRO A 18 -2.53 5.24 -2.80
C PRO A 18 -1.86 6.45 -3.48
N GLY A 19 -2.32 7.66 -3.16
CA GLY A 19 -1.81 8.87 -3.84
C GLY A 19 -1.83 10.18 -3.06
N GLY A 20 -2.50 10.22 -1.90
CA GLY A 20 -2.65 11.41 -1.06
C GLY A 20 -1.33 11.95 -0.46
N GLU A 21 -1.41 13.17 0.09
CA GLU A 21 -0.25 13.88 0.67
C GLU A 21 0.41 13.09 1.80
N GLY A 22 -0.38 12.59 2.77
CA GLY A 22 0.14 11.77 3.88
C GLY A 22 0.90 10.54 3.41
N TYR A 23 0.40 9.86 2.36
CA TYR A 23 1.09 8.74 1.76
C TYR A 23 2.47 9.13 1.22
N ARG A 24 2.55 10.25 0.48
CA ARG A 24 3.80 10.73 -0.11
C ARG A 24 4.81 11.15 0.96
N THR A 25 4.35 11.83 2.01
CA THR A 25 5.19 12.29 3.11
C THR A 25 5.83 11.11 3.84
N VAL A 26 5.04 10.12 4.27
CA VAL A 26 5.57 8.94 4.96
C VAL A 26 6.47 8.11 4.04
N LYS A 27 6.08 7.91 2.77
CA LYS A 27 6.91 7.20 1.79
C LYS A 27 8.27 7.88 1.58
N HIS A 28 8.30 9.21 1.49
CA HIS A 28 9.54 9.95 1.35
C HIS A 28 10.41 9.84 2.63
N LEU A 29 9.79 9.92 3.80
CA LEU A 29 10.47 9.76 5.09
C LEU A 29 11.16 8.38 5.20
N LEU A 30 10.43 7.31 4.93
CA LEU A 30 10.95 5.93 4.97
C LEU A 30 12.13 5.77 4.02
N LYS A 31 11.99 6.24 2.77
CA LYS A 31 13.05 6.18 1.76
C LYS A 31 14.31 6.94 2.18
N ASN A 32 14.15 8.15 2.72
CA ASN A 32 15.29 8.97 3.14
C ASN A 32 16.08 8.37 4.31
N HIS A 33 15.41 7.56 5.15
CA HIS A 33 16.02 6.92 6.31
C HIS A 33 16.37 5.45 6.07
N ASN A 34 16.17 4.95 4.85
CA ASN A 34 16.39 3.55 4.48
C ASN A 34 15.68 2.57 5.44
N LEU A 35 14.43 2.88 5.78
CA LEU A 35 13.59 2.10 6.69
C LEU A 35 12.61 1.22 5.91
N HIS A 36 12.31 0.06 6.47
CA HIS A 36 11.32 -0.88 5.96
C HIS A 36 10.11 -0.93 6.90
N THR A 37 8.92 -1.16 6.35
CA THR A 37 7.70 -1.33 7.13
C THR A 37 6.90 -2.52 6.63
N VAL A 38 6.14 -3.16 7.53
CA VAL A 38 5.17 -4.18 7.15
C VAL A 38 4.13 -3.65 6.15
N CYS A 39 3.85 -2.34 6.18
CA CYS A 39 2.95 -1.69 5.23
C CYS A 39 3.43 -1.83 3.78
N GLU A 40 4.73 -1.64 3.52
CA GLU A 40 5.32 -1.74 2.19
C GLU A 40 5.57 -3.21 1.79
N GLU A 41 6.18 -4.00 2.68
CA GLU A 41 6.55 -5.40 2.40
C GLU A 41 5.33 -6.30 2.16
N ALA A 42 4.22 -6.03 2.85
CA ALA A 42 2.98 -6.80 2.69
C ALA A 42 2.03 -6.24 1.63
N PHE A 43 2.41 -5.17 0.90
CA PHE A 43 1.53 -4.45 -0.02
C PHE A 43 0.18 -4.10 0.61
N CYS A 44 0.21 -3.54 1.83
CA CYS A 44 -0.99 -3.31 2.63
C CYS A 44 -1.98 -2.39 1.89
N PRO A 45 -3.26 -2.78 1.73
CA PRO A 45 -4.24 -1.95 1.04
C PRO A 45 -4.59 -0.66 1.80
N ASN A 46 -4.30 -0.59 3.11
CA ASN A 46 -4.73 0.52 3.96
C ASN A 46 -3.64 1.60 4.14
N MET A 47 -2.57 1.59 3.34
CA MET A 47 -1.45 2.53 3.49
C MET A 47 -1.87 4.00 3.42
N GLU A 48 -2.74 4.37 2.48
CA GLU A 48 -3.19 5.76 2.34
C GLU A 48 -3.97 6.23 3.56
N GLU A 49 -4.86 5.39 4.08
CA GLU A 49 -5.63 5.68 5.29
C GLU A 49 -4.73 5.76 6.53
N CYS A 50 -3.88 4.76 6.76
CA CYS A 50 -3.02 4.72 7.94
C CYS A 50 -2.02 5.87 7.98
N TRP A 51 -1.36 6.20 6.85
CA TRP A 51 -0.38 7.29 6.77
C TRP A 51 -1.03 8.67 6.63
N GLY A 52 -2.31 8.73 6.28
CA GLY A 52 -3.10 9.96 6.22
C GLY A 52 -3.68 10.40 7.56
N ARG A 53 -3.75 9.49 8.55
CA ARG A 53 -4.17 9.80 9.93
C ARG A 53 -3.05 10.60 10.61
N ARG A 54 -3.35 11.84 11.03
CA ARG A 54 -2.51 12.67 11.89
C ARG A 54 -3.13 12.76 13.28
#